data_AF-A0A819QTA9-F1
#
_entry.id   AF-A0A819QTA9-F1
#
_cell.length_a   1.000
_cell.length_b   1.000
_cell.length_c   1.000
_cell.angle_alpha   90.00
_cell.angle_beta   90.00
_cell.angle_gamma   90.00
#
_symmetry.space_group_name_H-M   'P 1'
#
loop_
_entity.id
_entity.type
_entity.pdbx_description
1 polymer ?
#
loop_
_entity_poly.entity_id
_entity_poly.type
_entity_poly.pdbx_seq_one_letter_code
_entity_poly.pdbx_strand_id
1 'polypeptide(L)'
;MLLHNIQHNNSNGALKTSVYHKEAAEPYVVPFGSHYPDHVFRNTIETAITTAVRYSTTLSQFEEEKRQMKLMFLYNGYPPRHIDRRLTKLFSKYLSKHFIFAYAL
;
A
#
# COMPACT_ATOMS: atom_id res chain seq x y z
N MET A 1 -13.60 -0.18 -3.59
CA MET A 1 -13.10 -1.12 -2.57
C MET A 1 -11.87 -1.77 -3.16
N LEU A 2 -10.68 -1.43 -2.68
CA LEU A 2 -9.42 -2.02 -3.15
C LEU A 2 -9.37 -3.47 -2.66
N LEU A 3 -9.58 -4.43 -3.56
CA LEU A 3 -9.46 -5.87 -3.27
C LEU A 3 -7.98 -6.25 -3.19
N HIS A 4 -7.32 -5.82 -2.11
CA HIS A 4 -6.04 -6.38 -1.73
C HIS A 4 -6.30 -7.77 -1.15
N ASN A 5 -6.04 -8.81 -1.94
CA ASN A 5 -6.07 -10.16 -1.43
C ASN A 5 -4.90 -10.36 -0.47
N ILE A 6 -5.07 -11.16 0.58
CA ILE A 6 -4.01 -11.43 1.56
C ILE A 6 -3.45 -12.81 1.27
N GLN A 7 -2.14 -12.90 1.12
CA GLN A 7 -1.43 -14.17 1.03
C GLN A 7 -0.97 -14.59 2.42
N HIS A 8 -1.19 -15.87 2.73
CA HIS A 8 -0.75 -16.50 3.97
C HIS A 8 0.30 -17.55 3.62
N ASN A 9 1.48 -17.46 4.23
CA ASN A 9 2.50 -18.49 4.13
C ASN A 9 2.96 -18.91 5.53
N ASN A 10 2.93 -20.21 5.80
CA ASN A 10 3.45 -20.76 7.05
C ASN A 10 4.92 -21.11 6.85
N SER A 11 5.80 -20.29 7.40
CA SER A 11 7.23 -20.58 7.41
C SER A 11 7.67 -20.89 8.84
N ASN A 12 8.08 -22.13 9.10
CA ASN A 12 8.60 -22.59 10.39
C ASN A 12 7.65 -22.37 11.58
N GLY A 13 6.33 -22.54 11.39
CA GLY A 13 5.34 -22.38 12.45
C GLY A 13 4.91 -20.94 12.70
N ALA A 14 5.48 -19.97 11.99
CA ALA A 14 5.05 -18.57 12.01
C ALA A 14 4.20 -18.24 10.77
N LEU A 15 3.01 -17.70 11.01
CA LEU A 15 2.14 -17.19 9.95
C LEU A 15 2.70 -15.87 9.41
N LYS A 16 3.19 -15.89 8.17
CA LYS A 16 3.58 -14.69 7.43
C LYS A 16 2.44 -14.25 6.53
N THR A 17 2.17 -12.96 6.55
CA THR A 17 1.23 -12.33 5.63
C THR A 17 1.96 -11.40 4.66
N SER A 18 1.42 -11.33 3.44
CA SER A 18 1.77 -10.33 2.42
C SER A 18 0.52 -9.92 1.67
N VAL A 19 0.57 -8.78 0.99
CA VAL A 19 -0.49 -8.42 0.04
C VAL A 19 -0.24 -9.20 -1.26
N TYR A 20 -1.31 -9.79 -1.78
CA TYR A 20 -1.30 -10.51 -3.03
C TYR A 20 -1.81 -9.63 -4.16
N HIS A 21 -0.95 -9.44 -5.17
CA HIS A 21 -1.31 -8.83 -6.44
C HIS A 21 -1.57 -9.94 -7.45
N LYS A 22 -2.85 -10.12 -7.83
CA LYS A 22 -3.19 -11.07 -8.89
C LYS A 22 -2.66 -10.52 -10.21
N GLU A 23 -1.80 -11.25 -10.91
CA GLU A 23 -1.17 -10.78 -12.16
C GLU A 23 -2.17 -10.35 -13.24
N ALA A 24 -3.36 -10.98 -13.27
CA ALA A 24 -4.44 -10.65 -14.19
C ALA A 24 -5.42 -9.59 -13.65
N ALA A 25 -5.26 -9.11 -12.42
CA ALA A 25 -6.07 -8.00 -11.91
C ALA A 25 -5.43 -6.70 -12.37
N GLU A 26 -6.14 -5.96 -13.21
CA GLU A 26 -5.72 -4.60 -13.56
C GLU A 26 -5.68 -3.75 -12.27
N PRO A 27 -4.64 -2.93 -12.07
CA PRO A 27 -4.44 -2.18 -10.84
C PRO A 27 -5.36 -0.96 -10.82
N TYR A 28 -6.66 -1.15 -10.98
CA TYR A 28 -7.62 -0.05 -11.07
C TYR A 28 -7.98 0.50 -9.70
N VAL A 29 -7.65 1.78 -9.51
CA VAL A 29 -8.20 2.62 -8.46
C VAL A 29 -9.05 3.71 -9.09
N VAL A 30 -9.65 4.56 -8.28
CA VAL A 30 -10.37 5.73 -8.78
C VAL A 30 -9.39 6.60 -9.60
N PRO A 31 -9.61 6.81 -10.91
CA PRO A 31 -8.68 7.57 -11.74
C PRO A 31 -8.60 9.03 -11.30
N PHE A 32 -7.42 9.65 -11.27
CA PHE A 32 -7.26 10.99 -10.71
C PHE A 32 -8.12 12.07 -11.39
N GLY A 33 -8.40 11.93 -12.69
CA GLY A 33 -9.23 12.86 -13.46
C GLY A 33 -10.74 12.62 -13.36
N SER A 34 -11.17 11.61 -12.60
CA SER A 34 -12.60 11.29 -12.47
C SER A 34 -13.32 12.29 -11.55
N HIS A 35 -14.63 12.45 -11.74
CA HIS A 35 -15.43 13.40 -10.98
C HIS A 35 -15.81 12.83 -9.61
N TYR A 36 -14.83 12.70 -8.72
CA TYR A 36 -15.04 12.33 -7.33
C TYR A 36 -14.60 13.45 -6.37
N PRO A 37 -15.19 13.52 -5.17
CA PRO A 37 -14.70 14.42 -4.14
C PRO A 37 -13.25 14.12 -3.72
N ASP A 38 -12.50 15.16 -3.35
CA ASP A 38 -11.10 15.08 -2.87
C ASP A 38 -10.86 14.03 -1.77
N HIS A 39 -11.84 13.84 -0.89
CA HIS A 39 -11.75 12.87 0.20
C HIS A 39 -11.70 11.43 -0.31
N VAL A 40 -12.30 11.11 -1.47
CA VAL A 40 -12.24 9.77 -2.07
C VAL A 40 -10.81 9.45 -2.45
N PHE A 41 -10.14 10.35 -3.20
CA PHE A 41 -8.74 10.18 -3.58
C PHE A 41 -7.81 10.07 -2.37
N ARG A 42 -8.08 10.85 -1.31
CA ARG A 42 -7.34 10.74 -0.05
C ARG A 42 -7.53 9.38 0.60
N ASN A 43 -8.76 8.94 0.75
CA ASN A 43 -9.08 7.67 1.39
C ASN A 43 -8.50 6.49 0.60
N THR A 44 -8.54 6.52 -0.74
CA THR A 44 -7.92 5.49 -1.58
C THR A 44 -6.43 5.32 -1.28
N ILE A 45 -5.69 6.43 -1.19
CA ILE A 45 -4.25 6.41 -0.87
C ILE A 45 -4.02 5.93 0.58
N GLU A 46 -4.79 6.46 1.54
CA GLU A 46 -4.65 6.09 2.95
C GLU A 46 -4.97 4.61 3.22
N THR A 47 -6.02 4.08 2.58
CA THR A 47 -6.38 2.66 2.69
C THR A 47 -5.29 1.77 2.10
N ALA A 48 -4.78 2.08 0.90
CA ALA A 48 -3.71 1.29 0.28
C ALA A 48 -2.47 1.21 1.18
N ILE A 49 -2.02 2.35 1.72
CA ILE A 49 -0.86 2.39 2.63
C ILE A 49 -1.12 1.64 3.93
N THR A 50 -2.31 1.83 4.53
CA THR A 50 -2.65 1.14 5.80
C THR A 50 -2.63 -0.37 5.60
N THR A 51 -3.13 -0.86 4.47
CA THR A 51 -3.08 -2.27 4.10
C THR A 51 -1.65 -2.75 3.95
N ALA A 52 -0.81 -2.03 3.20
CA ALA A 52 0.61 -2.38 3.02
C ALA A 52 1.36 -2.46 4.36
N VAL A 53 1.16 -1.50 5.26
CA VAL A 53 1.78 -1.50 6.61
C VAL A 53 1.29 -2.68 7.45
N ARG A 54 -0.02 -2.95 7.43
CA ARG A 54 -0.62 -4.00 8.28
C ARG A 54 -0.25 -5.41 7.85
N TYR A 55 -0.13 -5.64 6.54
CA TYR A 55 0.04 -6.99 6.00
C TYR A 55 1.45 -7.27 5.50
N SER A 56 2.39 -6.34 5.61
CA SER A 56 3.80 -6.63 5.33
C SER A 56 4.48 -7.11 6.60
N THR A 57 4.87 -8.38 6.62
CA THR A 57 5.55 -8.97 7.78
C THR A 57 7.03 -8.57 7.85
N THR A 58 7.64 -8.20 6.73
CA THR A 58 9.05 -7.80 6.63
C THR A 58 9.21 -6.45 5.94
N LEU A 59 10.34 -5.78 6.20
CA LEU A 59 10.66 -4.52 5.53
C LEU A 59 10.75 -4.69 4.00
N SER A 60 11.27 -5.81 3.53
CA SER A 60 11.35 -6.10 2.10
C SER A 60 9.97 -6.22 1.45
N GLN A 61 9.02 -6.90 2.10
CA GLN A 61 7.63 -6.99 1.61
C GLN A 61 6.97 -5.61 1.60
N PHE A 62 7.25 -4.80 2.61
CA PHE A 62 6.72 -3.45 2.68
C PHE A 62 7.25 -2.53 1.57
N GLU A 63 8.55 -2.58 1.28
CA GLU A 63 9.14 -1.80 0.19
C GLU A 63 8.63 -2.26 -1.18
N GLU A 64 8.38 -3.56 -1.35
CA GLU A 64 7.71 -4.10 -2.53
C GLU A 64 6.31 -3.50 -2.70
N GLU A 65 5.48 -3.55 -1.65
CA GLU A 65 4.14 -2.98 -1.66
C GLU A 65 4.15 -1.48 -1.94
N LYS A 66 5.10 -0.75 -1.37
CA LYS A 66 5.30 0.68 -1.64
C LYS A 66 5.61 0.94 -3.12
N ARG A 67 6.41 0.10 -3.76
CA ARG A 67 6.68 0.20 -5.21
C ARG A 67 5.42 -0.09 -6.01
N GLN A 68 4.71 -1.17 -5.71
CA GLN A 68 3.48 -1.55 -6.41
C GLN A 68 2.39 -0.47 -6.31
N MET A 69 2.18 0.09 -5.13
CA MET A 69 1.25 1.20 -4.93
C MET A 69 1.61 2.43 -5.75
N LYS A 70 2.89 2.80 -5.83
CA LYS A 70 3.33 3.92 -6.67
C LYS A 70 2.98 3.69 -8.13
N LEU A 71 3.30 2.50 -8.65
CA LEU A 71 2.98 2.13 -10.03
C LEU A 71 1.47 2.17 -10.29
N MET A 72 0.67 1.57 -9.40
CA MET A 72 -0.80 1.62 -9.46
C MET A 72 -1.32 3.06 -9.56
N PHE A 73 -0.90 3.97 -8.68
CA PHE A 73 -1.37 5.36 -8.74
C PHE A 73 -0.92 6.08 -10.01
N LEU A 74 0.30 5.85 -10.49
CA LEU A 74 0.79 6.41 -11.76
C LEU A 74 -0.06 5.93 -12.94
N TYR A 75 -0.37 4.63 -13.02
CA TYR A 75 -1.23 4.07 -14.06
C TYR A 75 -2.64 4.66 -14.05
N ASN A 76 -3.14 5.08 -12.88
CA ASN A 76 -4.46 5.72 -12.74
C ASN A 76 -4.40 7.25 -12.89
N GLY A 77 -3.31 7.80 -13.42
CA GLY A 77 -3.18 9.21 -13.78
C GLY A 77 -2.89 10.14 -12.60
N TYR A 78 -2.50 9.64 -11.44
CA TYR A 78 -2.15 10.48 -10.30
C TYR A 78 -0.79 11.19 -10.55
N PRO A 79 -0.66 12.49 -10.25
CA PRO A 79 0.60 13.21 -10.46
C PRO A 79 1.73 12.67 -9.57
N PRO A 80 2.94 12.39 -10.10
CA PRO A 80 4.06 11.80 -9.33
C PRO A 80 4.40 12.58 -8.05
N ARG A 81 4.50 13.92 -8.15
CA ARG A 81 4.77 14.80 -6.99
C ARG A 81 3.67 14.70 -5.93
N HIS A 82 2.42 14.50 -6.35
CA HIS A 82 1.30 14.35 -5.44
C HIS A 82 1.36 13.00 -4.73
N ILE A 83 1.70 11.93 -5.45
CA ILE A 83 1.90 10.59 -4.90
C ILE A 83 3.02 10.64 -3.86
N ASP A 84 4.21 11.11 -4.22
CA ASP A 84 5.38 11.13 -3.34
C ASP A 84 5.13 11.95 -2.07
N ARG A 85 4.56 13.16 -2.20
CA ARG A 85 4.26 14.00 -1.04
C ARG A 85 3.32 13.30 -0.06
N ARG A 86 2.27 12.63 -0.55
CA ARG A 86 1.30 11.95 0.32
C ARG A 86 1.86 10.67 0.90
N LEU A 87 2.57 9.87 0.10
CA LEU A 87 3.25 8.67 0.55
C LEU A 87 4.25 9.00 1.67
N THR A 88 5.14 9.96 1.46
CA THR A 88 6.14 10.36 2.47
C THR A 88 5.48 10.82 3.78
N LYS A 89 4.44 11.65 3.69
CA LYS A 89 3.70 12.14 4.87
C LYS A 89 3.00 11.01 5.63
N LEU A 90 2.42 10.05 4.91
CA LEU A 90 1.71 8.94 5.52
C LEU A 90 2.70 7.93 6.10
N PHE A 91 3.75 7.56 5.36
CA PHE A 91 4.77 6.66 5.88
C PHE A 91 5.48 7.22 7.10
N SER A 92 5.84 8.50 7.15
CA SER A 92 6.43 9.09 8.36
C SER A 92 5.47 9.05 9.55
N LYS A 93 4.16 9.27 9.32
CA LYS A 93 3.12 9.16 10.34
C LYS A 93 2.89 7.71 10.80
N TYR A 94 2.95 6.74 9.91
CA TYR A 94 2.74 5.33 10.25
C TYR A 94 3.98 4.72 10.90
N LEU A 95 5.19 4.94 10.37
CA LEU A 95 6.44 4.47 10.99
C LEU A 95 6.65 5.03 12.40
N SER A 96 6.27 6.30 12.64
CA SER A 96 6.36 6.89 13.98
C SER A 96 5.33 6.34 14.97
N LYS A 97 4.20 5.82 14.50
CA LYS A 97 3.14 5.22 15.35
C LYS A 97 3.22 3.71 15.49
N HIS A 98 3.76 3.07 14.46
CA HIS A 98 3.80 1.63 14.30
C HIS A 98 5.27 1.25 14.16
N PHE A 99 5.91 1.07 15.31
CA PHE A 99 7.24 0.49 15.51
C PHE A 99 7.24 -1.01 15.08
N ILE A 100 6.63 -1.35 13.95
CA ILE A 100 6.32 -2.74 13.53
C ILE A 100 7.58 -3.50 13.08
N PHE A 101 8.70 -2.82 12.84
CA PHE A 101 9.96 -3.47 12.47
C PHE A 101 10.90 -3.74 13.66
N ALA A 102 10.49 -3.45 14.90
CA ALA A 102 11.35 -3.55 16.07
C ALA A 102 11.70 -4.97 16.54
N TYR A 103 11.26 -6.00 15.83
CA TYR A 103 11.60 -7.41 16.12
C TYR A 103 12.24 -8.14 14.92
N ALA A 104 12.83 -7.40 13.97
CA ALA A 104 13.51 -7.99 12.81
C ALA A 104 14.96 -7.49 12.63
N LEU A 105 15.65 -7.15 13.72
CA LEU A 105 17.11 -7.03 13.79
C LEU A 105 17.62 -7.76 15.04
#